data_AF-A0A2S2DCM7-F1
#
_entry.id   AF-A0A2S2DCM7-F1
#
_cell.length_a   1.000
_cell.length_b   1.000
_cell.length_c   1.000
_cell.angle_alpha   90.00
_cell.angle_beta   90.00
_cell.angle_gamma   90.00
#
_symmetry.space_group_name_H-M   'P 1'
#
loop_
_entity.id
_entity.type
_entity.pdbx_description
1 polymer ?
#
loop_
_entity_poly.entity_id
_entity_poly.type
_entity_poly.pdbx_seq_one_letter_code
_entity_poly.pdbx_strand_id
1 'polypeptide(L)'
;MKLRKIGNSQGTTFSREMLNKAGFQDGQELDVLVTMGEIKIVPTVVSGVTVSFTPAEAKALAAGKLDSRSGEAALTKVRRMIGAE
;
A
#
# COMPACT_ATOMS: atom_id res chain seq x y z
N MET A 1 -18.71 2.47 7.62
CA MET A 1 -18.46 3.87 7.19
C MET A 1 -19.49 4.25 6.13
N LYS A 2 -19.85 5.53 6.00
CA LYS A 2 -20.76 6.00 4.94
C LYS A 2 -20.03 7.04 4.09
N LEU A 3 -20.22 6.98 2.78
CA LEU A 3 -19.83 8.07 1.88
C LEU A 3 -20.84 9.21 2.05
N ARG A 4 -20.33 10.44 2.11
CA ARG A 4 -21.11 11.66 2.26
C ARG A 4 -20.48 12.77 1.43
N LYS A 5 -21.27 13.77 1.07
CA LYS A 5 -20.75 14.97 0.44
C LYS A 5 -20.01 15.80 1.49
N ILE A 6 -18.77 16.19 1.18
CA ILE A 6 -17.91 17.07 1.99
C ILE A 6 -17.47 18.20 1.06
N GLY A 7 -18.05 19.39 1.24
CA GLY A 7 -17.90 20.49 0.28
C GLY A 7 -18.41 20.09 -1.11
N ASN A 8 -17.53 20.17 -2.12
CA ASN A 8 -17.82 19.77 -3.50
C ASN A 8 -17.40 18.33 -3.84
N SER A 9 -16.90 17.57 -2.88
CA SER A 9 -16.35 16.23 -3.10
C SER A 9 -17.15 15.14 -2.37
N GLN A 10 -17.05 13.91 -2.84
CA GLN A 10 -17.52 12.74 -2.12
C GLN A 10 -16.40 12.26 -1.19
N GLY A 11 -16.71 12.09 0.09
CA GLY A 11 -15.72 11.72 1.08
C GLY A 11 -16.31 10.85 2.18
N THR A 12 -15.43 10.41 3.07
CA THR A 12 -15.80 9.70 4.28
C THR A 12 -14.92 10.21 5.42
N THR A 13 -15.42 10.08 6.65
CA THR A 13 -14.71 10.55 7.84
C THR A 13 -14.34 9.35 8.69
N PHE A 14 -13.09 9.30 9.15
CA PHE A 14 -12.61 8.31 10.10
C PHE A 14 -12.59 8.93 11.51
N SER A 15 -12.72 8.11 12.55
CA SER A 15 -12.54 8.60 13.92
C SER A 15 -11.06 8.94 14.16
N ARG A 16 -10.80 9.92 15.01
CA ARG A 16 -9.43 10.31 15.39
C ARG A 16 -8.65 9.14 15.99
N GLU A 17 -9.31 8.31 16.80
CA GLU A 17 -8.71 7.09 17.35
C GLU A 17 -8.25 6.11 16.28
N MET A 18 -9.04 5.93 15.21
CA MET A 18 -8.68 5.05 14.11
C MET A 18 -7.49 5.60 13.31
N LEU A 19 -7.47 6.90 13.02
CA LEU A 19 -6.37 7.56 12.33
C LEU A 19 -5.06 7.48 13.13
N ASN A 20 -5.13 7.71 14.44
CA ASN A 20 -3.98 7.59 15.34
C ASN A 20 -3.44 6.16 15.40
N LYS A 21 -4.33 5.15 15.46
CA LYS A 21 -3.93 3.72 15.40
C LYS A 21 -3.29 3.35 14.07
N ALA A 22 -3.73 3.97 12.98
CA ALA A 22 -3.13 3.79 11.66
C ALA A 22 -1.83 4.59 11.47
N GLY A 23 -1.47 5.46 12.42
CA GLY A 23 -0.26 6.28 12.37
C GLY A 23 -0.35 7.49 11.43
N PHE A 24 -1.55 7.91 11.04
CA PHE A 24 -1.73 9.09 10.19
C PHE A 24 -1.69 10.38 10.99
N GLN A 25 -1.13 11.43 10.39
CA GLN A 25 -1.06 12.77 10.97
C GLN A 25 -1.98 13.75 10.24
N ASP A 26 -2.49 14.74 10.96
CA ASP A 26 -3.28 15.81 10.36
C ASP A 26 -2.44 16.61 9.36
N GLY A 27 -2.97 16.85 8.15
CA GLY A 27 -2.27 17.57 7.08
C GLY A 27 -1.29 16.72 6.27
N GLN A 28 -1.15 15.43 6.57
CA GLN A 28 -0.33 14.50 5.79
C GLN A 28 -0.94 14.22 4.42
N GLU A 29 -0.10 14.18 3.37
CA GLU A 29 -0.49 13.70 2.05
C GLU A 29 -0.61 12.17 2.06
N LEU A 30 -1.70 11.66 1.48
CA LEU A 30 -2.04 10.24 1.44
C LEU A 30 -2.38 9.81 0.01
N ASP A 31 -1.91 8.64 -0.38
CA ASP A 31 -2.28 7.99 -1.63
C ASP A 31 -3.46 7.04 -1.42
N VAL A 32 -4.36 7.02 -2.40
CA VAL A 32 -5.50 6.11 -2.45
C VAL A 32 -5.21 5.03 -3.49
N LEU A 33 -4.92 3.83 -3.02
CA LEU A 33 -4.71 2.66 -3.87
C LEU A 33 -6.02 1.86 -3.95
N VAL A 34 -6.49 1.63 -5.18
CA VAL A 34 -7.70 0.86 -5.44
C VAL A 34 -7.32 -0.50 -6.01
N THR A 35 -7.77 -1.56 -5.36
CA THR A 35 -7.66 -2.94 -5.86
C THR A 35 -9.06 -3.58 -5.88
N MET A 36 -9.21 -4.77 -6.47
CA MET A 36 -10.54 -5.40 -6.54
C MET A 36 -11.07 -5.74 -5.15
N GLY A 37 -12.11 -5.04 -4.71
CA GLY A 37 -12.82 -5.28 -3.45
C GLY A 37 -12.28 -4.51 -2.24
N GLU A 38 -11.20 -3.74 -2.38
CA GLU A 38 -10.65 -2.94 -1.28
C GLU A 38 -10.07 -1.60 -1.75
N ILE A 39 -10.12 -0.61 -0.85
CA ILE A 39 -9.42 0.67 -0.99
C ILE A 39 -8.40 0.73 0.13
N LYS A 40 -7.14 0.94 -0.22
CA LYS A 40 -6.04 1.09 0.72
C LYS A 40 -5.57 2.54 0.70
N ILE A 41 -5.53 3.15 1.88
CA ILE A 41 -4.99 4.49 2.08
C ILE A 41 -3.61 4.33 2.69
N VAL A 42 -2.59 4.93 2.07
CA VAL A 42 -1.20 4.86 2.52
C VAL A 42 -0.58 6.25 2.54
N PRO A 43 0.46 6.51 3.35
CA PRO A 43 1.24 7.74 3.24
C PRO A 43 1.75 7.94 1.81
N THR A 44 1.60 9.14 1.26
CA THR A 44 2.20 9.46 -0.04
C THR A 44 3.71 9.38 0.08
N VAL A 45 4.34 8.56 -0.76
CA VAL A 45 5.79 8.45 -0.82
C VAL A 45 6.28 9.41 -1.89
N VAL A 46 6.92 10.50 -1.48
CA VAL A 46 7.42 11.59 -2.36
C VAL A 46 8.35 11.06 -3.48
N SER A 47 9.00 9.91 -3.25
CA SER A 47 9.69 9.12 -4.26
C SER A 47 9.79 7.65 -3.84
N GLY A 48 9.11 6.73 -4.52
CA GLY A 48 9.22 5.31 -4.20
C GLY A 48 8.31 4.41 -5.04
N VAL A 49 8.62 3.12 -5.05
CA VAL A 49 7.81 2.09 -5.74
C VAL A 49 7.14 1.22 -4.68
N THR A 50 5.82 1.22 -4.66
CA THR A 50 5.04 0.32 -3.78
C THR A 50 4.80 -1.00 -4.49
N VAL A 51 5.28 -2.11 -3.91
CA VAL A 51 5.07 -3.46 -4.43
C VAL A 51 4.30 -4.30 -3.41
N SER A 52 3.19 -4.91 -3.85
CA SER A 52 2.38 -5.79 -3.01
C SER A 52 2.89 -7.22 -3.03
N PHE A 53 3.27 -7.73 -1.85
CA PHE A 53 3.70 -9.11 -1.64
C PHE A 53 2.67 -9.92 -0.84
N THR A 54 2.60 -11.21 -1.13
CA THR A 54 1.97 -12.19 -0.26
C THR A 54 2.84 -12.43 0.99
N PRO A 55 2.29 -12.96 2.09
CA PRO A 55 3.09 -13.28 3.28
C PRO A 55 4.25 -14.24 2.99
N ALA A 56 4.10 -15.17 2.04
CA ALA A 56 5.15 -16.10 1.65
C ALA A 56 6.31 -15.41 0.92
N GLU A 57 5.98 -14.52 -0.02
CA GLU A 57 6.95 -13.68 -0.75
C GLU A 57 7.73 -12.76 0.21
N ALA A 58 7.01 -12.08 1.12
CA ALA A 58 7.63 -11.21 2.11
C ALA A 58 8.57 -11.98 3.05
N LYS A 59 8.18 -13.18 3.50
CA LYS A 59 9.04 -14.06 4.31
C LYS A 59 10.27 -14.53 3.54
N ALA A 60 10.12 -14.85 2.25
CA ALA A 60 11.25 -15.27 1.41
C ALA A 60 12.26 -14.14 1.22
N LEU A 61 11.79 -12.91 0.96
CA LEU A 61 12.64 -11.72 0.88
C LEU A 61 13.37 -11.44 2.21
N ALA A 62 12.65 -11.46 3.33
CA ALA A 62 13.22 -11.21 4.66
C ALA A 62 14.27 -12.26 5.06
N ALA A 63 14.10 -13.51 4.61
CA ALA A 63 15.04 -14.60 4.85
C ALA A 63 16.20 -14.66 3.83
N GLY A 64 16.26 -13.75 2.85
CA GLY A 64 17.26 -13.78 1.79
C GLY A 64 17.14 -14.98 0.83
N LYS A 65 16.01 -15.68 0.83
CA LYS A 65 15.77 -16.89 0.02
C LYS A 65 15.32 -16.51 -1.39
N LEU A 66 16.19 -15.81 -2.12
CA LEU A 66 15.90 -15.30 -3.45
C LEU A 66 15.75 -16.40 -4.51
N ASP A 67 16.44 -17.53 -4.32
CA ASP A 67 16.40 -18.70 -5.22
C ASP A 67 15.17 -19.60 -4.98
N SER A 68 14.36 -19.27 -3.98
CA SER A 68 13.10 -19.98 -3.75
C SER A 68 12.03 -19.49 -4.72
N ARG A 69 11.07 -20.36 -5.07
CA ARG A 69 9.94 -20.00 -5.93
C ARG A 69 9.21 -18.71 -5.48
N SER A 70 9.09 -18.50 -4.17
CA SER A 70 8.48 -17.28 -3.61
C SER A 70 9.41 -16.06 -3.67
N GLY A 71 10.73 -16.25 -3.56
CA GLY A 71 11.73 -15.20 -3.75
C GLY A 71 11.81 -14.73 -5.21
N GLU A 72 11.85 -15.66 -6.15
CA GLU A 72 11.83 -15.37 -7.59
C GLU A 72 10.55 -14.64 -8.01
N ALA A 73 9.39 -15.07 -7.51
CA ALA A 73 8.12 -14.40 -7.76
C ALA A 73 8.13 -12.96 -7.23
N ALA A 74 8.68 -12.74 -6.02
CA ALA A 74 8.82 -11.42 -5.44
C ALA A 74 9.76 -10.52 -6.26
N LEU A 75 10.93 -11.04 -6.67
CA LEU A 75 11.88 -10.29 -7.51
C LEU A 75 11.29 -9.95 -8.87
N THR A 76 10.56 -10.88 -9.49
CA THR A 76 9.87 -10.63 -10.76
C THR A 76 8.87 -9.49 -10.66
N LYS A 77 8.10 -9.43 -9.56
CA LYS A 77 7.18 -8.31 -9.31
C LYS A 77 7.92 -6.98 -9.19
N VAL A 78 9.05 -6.95 -8.49
CA VAL A 78 9.87 -5.73 -8.35
C VAL A 78 10.43 -5.30 -9.70
N ARG A 79 11.06 -6.22 -10.46
CA ARG A 79 11.63 -5.95 -11.79
C ARG A 79 10.61 -5.35 -12.75
N ARG A 80 9.40 -5.92 -12.77
CA ARG A 80 8.29 -5.42 -13.58
C ARG A 80 7.88 -4.00 -13.22
N MET A 81 7.88 -3.67 -11.92
CA MET A 81 7.49 -2.34 -11.43
C MET A 81 8.57 -1.27 -11.67
N ILE A 82 9.84 -1.65 -11.70
CA ILE A 82 10.96 -0.71 -11.95
C ILE A 82 11.41 -0.67 -13.43
N GLY A 83 10.80 -1.46 -14.31
CA GLY A 83 11.15 -1.52 -15.73
C GLY A 83 12.51 -2.17 -16.03
N ALA A 84 13.00 -3.03 -15.14
CA ALA A 84 14.28 -3.74 -15.28
C ALA A 84 14.07 -5.16 -15.85
N GLU A 85 13.49 -5.24 -17.05
CA GLU A 85 13.50 -6.48 -17.86
C GLU A 85 14.86 -6.73 -18.51
#